data_AF-A0A8S4BW02-F1
#
_entry.id   AF-A0A8S4BW02-F1
#
_cell.length_a   1.000
_cell.length_b   1.000
_cell.length_c   1.000
_cell.angle_alpha   90.00
_cell.angle_beta   90.00
_cell.angle_gamma   90.00
#
_symmetry.space_group_name_H-M   'P 1'
#
loop_
_entity.id
_entity.type
_entity.pdbx_description
1 polymer ?
#
loop_
_entity_poly.entity_id
_entity_poly.type
_entity_poly.pdbx_seq_one_letter_code
_entity_poly.pdbx_strand_id
1 'polypeptide(L)'
;MHKFDFLKRIVPDFAKNLGLDWQMLHIPSLNFSEKSANELKKYVILHHTETTPEQDCNFHSSLYLLTNSDRPNKVSAHYLILRAEEYVNYSDKHIAGIVNLVGDSKKAWHAGSSEWAEDINLNDLSIGIEINNNGFTEAFSNAQMASLIVLLHGLKKAYNISPFNLLGHAEIAPNRKSDPSHHFNWQLLADYGLGYFPLTGGTDEILCKEEDSNETVRAVQNDLLMWGYRYLKADSIFDGGMKSVVESFQRRYAPYEYISALRGCWTNNSQVIINELLKAKEDYTNCKLKIEIDTEKIKEYNPIKIYFAPYKDILVAMGMDYLIN
;
A
#
# COMPACT_ATOMS: atom_id res chain seq x y z
N MET A 1 -25.52 -4.64 -12.42
CA MET A 1 -25.17 -4.04 -11.11
C MET A 1 -23.85 -3.31 -11.29
N HIS A 2 -23.81 -1.98 -11.15
CA HIS A 2 -22.55 -1.25 -11.33
C HIS A 2 -21.54 -1.67 -10.24
N LYS A 3 -20.25 -1.83 -10.59
CA LYS A 3 -19.20 -2.21 -9.62
C LYS A 3 -19.11 -1.26 -8.41
N PHE A 4 -19.56 -0.01 -8.55
CA PHE A 4 -19.70 0.95 -7.46
C PHE A 4 -20.76 0.54 -6.41
N ASP A 5 -21.88 -0.06 -6.83
CA ASP A 5 -22.88 -0.63 -5.91
C ASP A 5 -22.38 -1.89 -5.19
N PHE A 6 -21.33 -2.53 -5.70
CA PHE A 6 -20.74 -3.73 -5.12
C PHE A 6 -19.89 -3.41 -3.88
N LEU A 7 -19.09 -2.34 -3.90
CA LEU A 7 -18.34 -1.89 -2.71
C LEU A 7 -19.25 -1.28 -1.64
N LYS A 8 -20.32 -0.60 -2.06
CA LYS A 8 -21.43 -0.15 -1.18
C LYS A 8 -22.24 -1.28 -0.54
N ARG A 9 -21.98 -2.54 -0.89
CA ARG A 9 -22.62 -3.71 -0.26
C ARG A 9 -21.59 -4.60 0.43
N ILE A 10 -20.53 -5.00 -0.27
CA ILE A 10 -19.56 -5.96 0.28
C ILE A 10 -18.75 -5.42 1.45
N VAL A 11 -18.28 -4.17 1.39
CA VAL A 11 -17.50 -3.63 2.50
C VAL A 11 -18.38 -3.43 3.74
N PRO A 12 -19.58 -2.82 3.64
CA PRO A 12 -20.55 -2.81 4.74
C PRO A 12 -20.97 -4.19 5.23
N ASP A 13 -21.29 -5.13 4.34
CA ASP A 13 -21.76 -6.47 4.71
C ASP A 13 -20.65 -7.26 5.41
N PHE A 14 -19.41 -7.14 4.92
CA PHE A 14 -18.25 -7.75 5.55
C PHE A 14 -17.99 -7.11 6.92
N ALA A 15 -17.94 -5.78 7.01
CA ALA A 15 -17.76 -5.09 8.27
C ALA A 15 -18.88 -5.42 9.28
N LYS A 16 -20.13 -5.47 8.83
CA LYS A 16 -21.28 -5.90 9.63
C LYS A 16 -21.13 -7.34 10.11
N ASN A 17 -20.63 -8.25 9.27
CA ASN A 17 -20.33 -9.64 9.67
C ASN A 17 -19.17 -9.76 10.67
N LEU A 18 -18.30 -8.75 10.74
CA LEU A 18 -17.25 -8.62 11.75
C LEU A 18 -17.73 -7.88 13.02
N GLY A 19 -18.98 -7.42 13.06
CA GLY A 19 -19.50 -6.58 14.13
C GLY A 19 -18.92 -5.16 14.15
N LEU A 20 -18.33 -4.71 13.04
CA LEU A 20 -17.80 -3.36 12.86
C LEU A 20 -18.91 -2.45 12.35
N ASP A 21 -19.13 -1.32 13.03
CA ASP A 21 -19.99 -0.25 12.52
C ASP A 21 -19.23 0.51 11.43
N TRP A 22 -19.31 0.06 10.18
CA TRP A 22 -18.56 0.66 9.07
C TRP A 22 -19.27 1.88 8.50
N GLN A 23 -18.49 2.94 8.30
CA GLN A 23 -18.92 4.10 7.54
C GLN A 23 -17.80 4.47 6.57
N MET A 24 -18.14 4.97 5.37
CA MET A 24 -17.20 5.64 4.46
C MET A 24 -17.64 7.08 4.19
N LEU A 25 -16.71 8.02 4.34
CA LEU A 25 -16.96 9.42 4.00
C LEU A 25 -16.68 9.64 2.52
N HIS A 26 -17.50 10.46 1.88
CA HIS A 26 -17.30 10.82 0.48
C HIS A 26 -16.93 12.30 0.40
N ILE A 27 -15.66 12.59 0.08
CA ILE A 27 -15.19 13.95 -0.21
C ILE A 27 -14.59 13.94 -1.61
N PRO A 28 -15.35 14.32 -2.65
CA PRO A 28 -14.90 14.16 -4.02
C PRO A 28 -13.68 15.03 -4.32
N SER A 29 -12.65 14.43 -4.88
CA SER A 29 -11.55 15.14 -5.53
C SER A 29 -11.92 15.44 -6.99
N LEU A 30 -11.56 16.64 -7.47
CA LEU A 30 -11.64 16.99 -8.89
C LEU A 30 -10.38 16.59 -9.67
N ASN A 31 -9.35 16.12 -8.98
CA ASN A 31 -8.08 15.71 -9.58
C ASN A 31 -8.17 14.27 -10.09
N PHE A 32 -8.91 14.01 -11.16
CA PHE A 32 -8.97 12.69 -11.78
C PHE A 32 -9.08 12.80 -13.30
N SER A 33 -8.86 11.69 -13.99
CA SER A 33 -9.24 11.53 -15.39
C SER A 33 -10.39 10.54 -15.52
N GLU A 34 -11.29 10.80 -16.46
CA GLU A 34 -12.28 9.79 -16.87
C GLU A 34 -11.56 8.59 -17.48
N LYS A 35 -12.17 7.43 -17.34
CA LYS A 35 -11.62 6.14 -17.79
C LYS A 35 -12.71 5.35 -18.49
N SER A 36 -12.34 4.49 -19.43
CA SER A 36 -13.32 3.61 -20.07
C SER A 36 -13.89 2.64 -19.03
N ALA A 37 -15.22 2.44 -19.05
CA ALA A 37 -15.94 1.69 -18.00
C ALA A 37 -15.53 0.20 -17.87
N ASN A 38 -14.73 -0.32 -18.81
CA ASN A 38 -14.34 -1.72 -18.91
C ASN A 38 -12.89 -2.02 -18.49
N GLU A 39 -12.10 -1.03 -18.09
CA GLU A 39 -10.70 -1.28 -17.74
C GLU A 39 -10.55 -1.98 -16.38
N LEU A 40 -9.82 -3.10 -16.40
CA LEU A 40 -9.50 -3.94 -15.24
C LEU A 40 -8.70 -3.13 -14.19
N LYS A 41 -8.97 -3.37 -12.90
CA LYS A 41 -8.08 -2.97 -11.82
C LYS A 41 -7.21 -4.17 -11.46
N LYS A 42 -5.93 -4.10 -11.84
CA LYS A 42 -4.96 -5.18 -11.64
C LYS A 42 -4.18 -5.03 -10.34
N TYR A 43 -4.00 -3.78 -9.87
CA TYR A 43 -3.12 -3.44 -8.75
C TYR A 43 -3.83 -2.64 -7.65
N VAL A 44 -3.31 -2.73 -6.44
CA VAL A 44 -3.49 -1.72 -5.40
C VAL A 44 -2.13 -1.15 -5.03
N ILE A 45 -1.99 0.17 -5.04
CA ILE A 45 -0.76 0.87 -4.67
C ILE A 45 -0.99 1.62 -3.37
N LEU A 46 -0.18 1.29 -2.36
CA LEU A 46 -0.19 1.92 -1.04
C LEU A 46 0.81 3.07 -0.98
N HIS A 47 0.39 4.14 -0.30
CA HIS A 47 1.14 5.38 -0.11
C HIS A 47 1.04 5.80 1.37
N HIS A 48 1.92 6.69 1.79
CA HIS A 48 1.66 7.56 2.93
C HIS A 48 1.68 9.01 2.48
N THR A 49 0.93 9.86 3.18
CA THR A 49 0.60 11.21 2.69
C THR A 49 1.78 12.19 2.70
N GLU A 50 2.73 12.03 3.63
CA GLU A 50 3.77 13.02 3.86
C GLU A 50 5.09 12.66 3.18
N THR A 51 5.83 13.66 2.69
CA THR A 51 7.13 13.45 2.04
C THR A 51 8.25 14.28 2.64
N THR A 52 7.96 15.08 3.68
CA THR A 52 8.93 15.91 4.41
C THR A 52 8.76 15.83 5.93
N PRO A 53 9.83 15.66 6.73
CA PRO A 53 9.73 15.54 8.19
C PRO A 53 9.14 16.76 8.89
N GLU A 54 9.21 17.94 8.27
CA GLU A 54 8.81 19.22 8.87
C GLU A 54 7.32 19.54 8.71
N GLN A 55 6.58 18.81 7.87
CA GLN A 55 5.16 19.06 7.64
C GLN A 55 4.28 18.28 8.63
N ASP A 56 3.31 18.99 9.20
CA ASP A 56 2.31 18.39 10.06
C ASP A 56 1.39 17.46 9.24
N CYS A 57 1.50 16.17 9.53
CA CYS A 57 0.77 15.10 8.86
C CYS A 57 -0.65 14.98 9.42
N ASN A 58 -1.44 16.05 9.32
CA ASN A 58 -2.82 16.08 9.76
C ASN A 58 -3.80 15.79 8.60
N PHE A 59 -5.08 15.61 8.96
CA PHE A 59 -6.10 15.28 7.97
C PHE A 59 -6.36 16.43 6.97
N HIS A 60 -6.31 17.69 7.43
CA HIS A 60 -6.54 18.86 6.57
C HIS A 60 -5.48 18.96 5.48
N SER A 61 -4.20 18.82 5.82
CA SER A 61 -3.11 18.88 4.86
C SER A 61 -3.21 17.75 3.83
N SER A 62 -3.52 16.53 4.27
CA SER A 62 -3.75 15.38 3.40
C SER A 62 -4.93 15.57 2.46
N LEU A 63 -6.05 16.08 2.96
CA LEU A 63 -7.24 16.33 2.14
C LEU A 63 -6.98 17.45 1.13
N TYR A 64 -6.38 18.56 1.57
CA TYR A 64 -5.98 19.67 0.71
C TYR A 64 -5.04 19.19 -0.41
N LEU A 65 -4.06 18.35 -0.07
CA LEU A 65 -3.12 17.76 -1.02
C LEU A 65 -3.84 16.98 -2.13
N LEU A 66 -4.80 16.13 -1.75
CA LEU A 66 -5.44 15.15 -2.64
C LEU A 66 -6.71 15.67 -3.34
N THR A 67 -7.28 16.80 -2.91
CA THR A 67 -8.55 17.32 -3.44
C THR A 67 -8.43 18.67 -4.13
N ASN A 68 -7.46 19.51 -3.75
CA ASN A 68 -7.40 20.87 -4.28
C ASN A 68 -6.94 20.90 -5.74
N SER A 69 -7.84 21.34 -6.63
CA SER A 69 -7.61 21.45 -8.06
C SER A 69 -6.83 22.69 -8.49
N ASP A 70 -6.56 23.63 -7.60
CA ASP A 70 -5.84 24.87 -7.91
C ASP A 70 -4.33 24.71 -7.69
N ARG A 71 -3.90 23.60 -7.09
CA ARG A 71 -2.49 23.32 -6.82
C ARG A 71 -1.72 23.03 -8.12
N PRO A 72 -0.46 23.50 -8.24
CA PRO A 72 0.48 22.93 -9.20
C PRO A 72 0.78 21.47 -8.81
N ASN A 73 1.08 20.61 -9.79
CA ASN A 73 1.37 19.18 -9.57
C ASN A 73 0.23 18.44 -8.84
N LYS A 74 -0.98 18.56 -9.37
CA LYS A 74 -2.19 17.94 -8.84
C LYS A 74 -2.02 16.43 -8.69
N VAL A 75 -2.38 15.93 -7.52
CA VAL A 75 -2.40 14.50 -7.19
C VAL A 75 -3.75 14.16 -6.54
N SER A 76 -4.06 12.87 -6.53
CA SER A 76 -5.22 12.32 -5.84
C SER A 76 -5.06 10.83 -5.61
N ALA A 77 -5.86 10.29 -4.71
CA ALA A 77 -6.00 8.85 -4.50
C ALA A 77 -7.47 8.45 -4.61
N HIS A 78 -7.74 7.15 -4.66
CA HIS A 78 -9.13 6.67 -4.61
C HIS A 78 -9.63 6.71 -3.16
N TYR A 79 -8.76 6.36 -2.22
CA TYR A 79 -9.08 6.31 -0.80
C TYR A 79 -8.00 6.98 0.04
N LEU A 80 -8.42 7.56 1.17
CA LEU A 80 -7.57 8.09 2.23
C LEU A 80 -7.97 7.44 3.57
N ILE A 81 -7.00 6.88 4.29
CA ILE A 81 -7.18 6.30 5.63
C ILE A 81 -6.71 7.29 6.69
N LEU A 82 -7.55 7.55 7.69
CA LEU A 82 -7.39 8.61 8.68
C LEU A 82 -6.64 8.17 9.94
N ARG A 83 -6.01 9.14 10.62
CA ARG A 83 -5.61 9.06 12.05
C ARG A 83 -6.76 9.48 12.96
N ALA A 84 -7.94 8.86 12.84
CA ALA A 84 -9.15 9.39 13.50
C ALA A 84 -9.06 9.43 15.04
N GLU A 85 -8.24 8.56 15.64
CA GLU A 85 -7.99 8.49 17.09
C GLU A 85 -7.35 9.76 17.68
N GLU A 86 -6.70 10.59 16.87
CA GLU A 86 -6.13 11.87 17.34
C GLU A 86 -7.20 12.93 17.60
N TYR A 87 -8.36 12.78 16.98
CA TYR A 87 -9.42 13.79 16.98
C TYR A 87 -10.59 13.36 17.85
N VAL A 88 -10.89 12.06 17.87
CA VAL A 88 -12.01 11.53 18.66
C VAL A 88 -11.53 10.35 19.48
N ASN A 89 -11.66 10.49 20.79
CA ASN A 89 -11.40 9.42 21.75
C ASN A 89 -12.73 9.00 22.38
N TYR A 90 -13.20 7.81 22.05
CA TYR A 90 -14.21 7.15 22.86
C TYR A 90 -13.51 6.09 23.71
N SER A 91 -13.73 6.15 25.03
CA SER A 91 -13.12 5.22 25.97
C SER A 91 -13.27 3.76 25.52
N ASP A 92 -12.16 3.03 25.46
CA ASP A 92 -12.05 1.64 25.00
C ASP A 92 -12.37 1.41 23.51
N LYS A 93 -12.28 2.43 22.64
CA LYS A 93 -12.61 2.32 21.22
C LYS A 93 -11.50 2.87 20.35
N HIS A 94 -11.10 2.11 19.35
CA HIS A 94 -10.18 2.56 18.32
C HIS A 94 -10.95 3.06 17.10
N ILE A 95 -10.65 4.27 16.62
CA ILE A 95 -11.47 4.94 15.61
C ILE A 95 -10.87 4.76 14.21
N ALA A 96 -11.56 3.98 13.39
CA ALA A 96 -11.25 3.79 11.98
C ALA A 96 -11.95 4.86 11.13
N GLY A 97 -11.32 5.28 10.04
CA GLY A 97 -11.87 6.28 9.13
C GLY A 97 -11.36 6.09 7.71
N ILE A 98 -12.27 5.97 6.76
CA ILE A 98 -11.97 5.80 5.34
C ILE A 98 -12.72 6.88 4.56
N VAL A 99 -11.97 7.69 3.82
CA VAL A 99 -12.53 8.68 2.90
C VAL A 99 -12.35 8.19 1.48
N ASN A 100 -13.44 8.12 0.71
CA ASN A 100 -13.36 7.96 -0.74
C ASN A 100 -13.27 9.34 -1.40
N LEU A 101 -12.21 9.52 -2.19
CA LEU A 101 -11.90 10.77 -2.86
C LEU A 101 -12.18 10.69 -4.37
N VAL A 102 -11.79 9.58 -5.00
CA VAL A 102 -12.03 9.32 -6.43
C VAL A 102 -12.72 7.97 -6.55
N GLY A 103 -13.82 7.92 -7.29
CA GLY A 103 -14.53 6.66 -7.53
C GLY A 103 -13.68 5.67 -8.32
N ASP A 104 -13.78 4.38 -8.01
CA ASP A 104 -12.95 3.33 -8.60
C ASP A 104 -12.98 3.24 -10.13
N SER A 105 -14.09 3.64 -10.75
CA SER A 105 -14.23 3.65 -12.21
C SER A 105 -13.41 4.76 -12.87
N LYS A 106 -12.81 5.67 -12.10
CA LYS A 106 -12.00 6.79 -12.58
C LYS A 106 -10.52 6.50 -12.40
N LYS A 107 -9.70 7.37 -12.98
CA LYS A 107 -8.25 7.38 -12.80
C LYS A 107 -7.85 8.46 -11.81
N ALA A 108 -7.52 8.06 -10.59
CA ALA A 108 -6.81 8.92 -9.65
C ALA A 108 -5.34 9.11 -10.07
N TRP A 109 -4.72 10.19 -9.61
CA TRP A 109 -3.35 10.57 -9.97
C TRP A 109 -2.40 10.35 -8.78
N HIS A 110 -2.03 9.09 -8.52
CA HIS A 110 -1.25 8.71 -7.34
C HIS A 110 0.12 8.09 -7.65
N ALA A 111 0.21 7.23 -8.67
CA ALA A 111 1.42 6.46 -8.99
C ALA A 111 2.45 7.27 -9.78
N GLY A 112 2.02 8.24 -10.57
CA GLY A 112 2.88 9.01 -11.48
C GLY A 112 3.63 8.12 -12.48
N SER A 113 4.85 8.52 -12.87
CA SER A 113 5.76 7.69 -13.67
C SER A 113 6.12 6.44 -12.86
N SER A 114 5.64 5.29 -13.32
CA SER A 114 5.66 4.04 -12.56
C SER A 114 5.66 2.83 -13.48
N GLU A 115 6.32 1.76 -13.06
CA GLU A 115 6.44 0.50 -13.81
C GLU A 115 6.48 -0.70 -12.85
N TRP A 116 5.78 -1.78 -13.22
CA TRP A 116 5.84 -3.06 -12.49
C TRP A 116 5.49 -4.23 -13.41
N ALA A 117 6.36 -5.24 -13.44
CA ALA A 117 6.27 -6.35 -14.38
C ALA A 117 6.12 -5.82 -15.83
N GLU A 118 5.12 -6.27 -16.58
CA GLU A 118 4.93 -5.82 -17.98
C GLU A 118 4.26 -4.43 -18.08
N ASP A 119 3.76 -3.87 -16.98
CA ASP A 119 2.87 -2.71 -17.00
C ASP A 119 3.61 -1.41 -16.65
N ILE A 120 3.25 -0.35 -17.38
CA ILE A 120 3.73 1.03 -17.18
C ILE A 120 2.53 1.95 -16.88
N ASN A 121 2.78 3.12 -16.30
CA ASN A 121 1.74 4.12 -15.98
C ASN A 121 0.63 3.55 -15.09
N LEU A 122 1.00 3.05 -13.90
CA LEU A 122 0.11 2.21 -13.10
C LEU A 122 -1.18 2.90 -12.64
N ASN A 123 -1.28 4.24 -12.67
CA ASN A 123 -2.54 4.98 -12.50
C ASN A 123 -3.69 4.38 -13.34
N ASP A 124 -3.37 3.90 -14.55
CA ASP A 124 -4.34 3.29 -15.47
C ASP A 124 -4.80 1.90 -15.03
N LEU A 125 -4.09 1.21 -14.13
CA LEU A 125 -4.39 -0.18 -13.76
C LEU A 125 -4.61 -0.38 -12.25
N SER A 126 -4.48 0.69 -11.45
CA SER A 126 -4.51 0.59 -10.00
C SER A 126 -5.65 1.31 -9.30
N ILE A 127 -5.91 0.86 -8.08
CA ILE A 127 -6.51 1.65 -7.00
C ILE A 127 -5.36 2.20 -6.14
N GLY A 128 -5.43 3.48 -5.82
CA GLY A 128 -4.45 4.17 -4.96
C GLY A 128 -5.06 4.42 -3.60
N ILE A 129 -4.36 4.01 -2.55
CA ILE A 129 -4.77 4.20 -1.16
C ILE A 129 -3.68 5.00 -0.44
N GLU A 130 -4.05 6.18 0.02
CA GLU A 130 -3.23 7.03 0.87
C GLU A 130 -3.52 6.72 2.34
N ILE A 131 -2.47 6.66 3.15
CA ILE A 131 -2.60 6.49 4.59
C ILE A 131 -1.98 7.70 5.26
N ASN A 132 -2.76 8.40 6.08
CA ASN A 132 -2.32 9.60 6.77
C ASN A 132 -1.24 9.26 7.80
N ASN A 133 0.03 9.30 7.41
CA ASN A 133 1.17 8.93 8.24
C ASN A 133 2.40 9.74 7.79
N ASN A 134 3.25 10.12 8.75
CA ASN A 134 4.38 11.00 8.46
C ASN A 134 5.47 10.32 7.62
N GLY A 135 5.53 8.99 7.60
CA GLY A 135 6.50 8.25 6.78
C GLY A 135 7.94 8.23 7.31
N PHE A 136 8.24 8.90 8.43
CA PHE A 136 9.61 9.08 8.93
C PHE A 136 9.87 8.37 10.25
N THR A 137 9.04 8.63 11.26
CA THR A 137 9.31 8.22 12.65
C THR A 137 8.19 7.38 13.25
N GLU A 138 7.01 7.40 12.64
CA GLU A 138 5.81 6.81 13.22
C GLU A 138 5.45 5.49 12.55
N ALA A 139 5.02 4.53 13.36
CA ALA A 139 4.32 3.35 12.89
C ALA A 139 2.89 3.71 12.44
N PHE A 140 2.33 2.86 11.58
CA PHE A 140 0.92 2.94 11.20
C PHE A 140 0.06 2.41 12.34
N SER A 141 -0.96 3.16 12.77
CA SER A 141 -1.75 2.77 13.95
C SER A 141 -2.59 1.52 13.68
N ASN A 142 -2.95 0.79 14.73
CA ASN A 142 -3.81 -0.39 14.61
C ASN A 142 -5.16 -0.04 13.94
N ALA A 143 -5.72 1.14 14.20
CA ALA A 143 -6.95 1.59 13.57
C ALA A 143 -6.78 1.85 12.06
N GLN A 144 -5.64 2.40 11.65
CA GLN A 144 -5.31 2.57 10.23
C GLN A 144 -5.13 1.23 9.53
N MET A 145 -4.37 0.32 10.13
CA MET A 145 -4.15 -1.01 9.57
C MET A 145 -5.45 -1.80 9.47
N ALA A 146 -6.34 -1.73 10.46
CA ALA A 146 -7.65 -2.36 10.38
C ALA A 146 -8.55 -1.76 9.29
N SER A 147 -8.57 -0.43 9.16
CA SER A 147 -9.27 0.26 8.07
C SER A 147 -8.78 -0.24 6.71
N LEU A 148 -7.46 -0.39 6.57
CA LEU A 148 -6.83 -0.89 5.36
C LEU A 148 -7.19 -2.35 5.06
N ILE A 149 -7.15 -3.23 6.07
CA ILE A 149 -7.52 -4.64 5.93
C ILE A 149 -8.96 -4.78 5.41
N VAL A 150 -9.90 -4.04 6.00
CA VAL A 150 -11.32 -4.05 5.59
C VAL A 150 -11.48 -3.55 4.15
N LEU A 151 -10.81 -2.44 3.79
CA LEU A 151 -10.86 -1.88 2.45
C LEU A 151 -10.26 -2.83 1.40
N LEU A 152 -9.05 -3.34 1.66
CA LEU A 152 -8.35 -4.26 0.76
C LEU A 152 -9.12 -5.56 0.54
N HIS A 153 -9.78 -6.08 1.57
CA HIS A 153 -10.66 -7.23 1.43
C HIS A 153 -11.77 -6.99 0.40
N GLY A 154 -12.46 -5.85 0.51
CA GLY A 154 -13.50 -5.44 -0.43
C GLY A 154 -12.98 -5.29 -1.85
N LEU A 155 -11.86 -4.57 -2.02
CA LEU A 155 -11.24 -4.34 -3.32
C LEU A 155 -10.76 -5.64 -3.97
N LYS A 156 -10.08 -6.51 -3.20
CA LYS A 156 -9.61 -7.80 -3.70
C LYS A 156 -10.75 -8.68 -4.18
N LYS A 157 -11.85 -8.75 -3.41
CA LYS A 157 -13.05 -9.51 -3.80
C LYS A 157 -13.77 -8.89 -5.02
N ALA A 158 -13.82 -7.57 -5.11
CA ALA A 158 -14.49 -6.86 -6.21
C ALA A 158 -13.75 -6.94 -7.54
N TYR A 159 -12.42 -6.91 -7.50
CA TYR A 159 -11.58 -6.81 -8.69
C TYR A 159 -10.73 -8.06 -8.96
N ASN A 160 -10.82 -9.08 -8.11
CA ASN A 160 -10.01 -10.31 -8.17
C ASN A 160 -8.51 -10.00 -8.23
N ILE A 161 -8.06 -9.08 -7.38
CA ILE A 161 -6.66 -8.62 -7.37
C ILE A 161 -5.77 -9.71 -6.77
N SER A 162 -4.71 -10.06 -7.49
CA SER A 162 -3.70 -11.01 -7.00
C SER A 162 -3.06 -10.48 -5.70
N PRO A 163 -2.79 -11.33 -4.69
CA PRO A 163 -2.02 -10.93 -3.50
C PRO A 163 -0.63 -10.38 -3.84
N PHE A 164 -0.07 -10.77 -4.99
CA PHE A 164 1.21 -10.28 -5.50
C PHE A 164 1.12 -8.91 -6.20
N ASN A 165 -0.08 -8.36 -6.37
CA ASN A 165 -0.32 -7.05 -6.99
C ASN A 165 -0.72 -5.97 -5.97
N LEU A 166 -0.58 -6.26 -4.67
CA LEU A 166 -0.59 -5.25 -3.62
C LEU A 166 0.84 -4.75 -3.43
N LEU A 167 1.09 -3.50 -3.84
CA LEU A 167 2.42 -2.91 -3.93
C LEU A 167 2.50 -1.58 -3.18
N GLY A 168 3.70 -1.20 -2.75
CA GLY A 168 4.03 0.15 -2.32
C GLY A 168 4.43 1.04 -3.49
N HIS A 169 4.32 2.35 -3.33
CA HIS A 169 4.80 3.32 -4.33
C HIS A 169 6.31 3.19 -4.59
N ALA A 170 7.09 2.85 -3.56
CA ALA A 170 8.51 2.55 -3.63
C ALA A 170 8.82 1.41 -4.61
N GLU A 171 7.97 0.39 -4.68
CA GLU A 171 8.22 -0.77 -5.54
C GLU A 171 8.08 -0.43 -7.03
N ILE A 172 7.13 0.48 -7.32
CA ILE A 172 6.79 0.87 -8.69
C ILE A 172 7.55 2.10 -9.17
N ALA A 173 8.27 2.80 -8.28
CA ALA A 173 9.04 3.99 -8.57
C ALA A 173 10.26 4.14 -7.62
N PRO A 174 11.15 3.13 -7.51
CA PRO A 174 12.20 3.04 -6.50
C PRO A 174 13.21 4.21 -6.55
N ASN A 175 13.46 4.78 -7.73
CA ASN A 175 14.38 5.91 -7.89
C ASN A 175 13.78 7.27 -7.46
N ARG A 176 12.48 7.31 -7.13
CA ARG A 176 11.73 8.55 -6.87
C ARG A 176 10.99 8.52 -5.53
N LYS A 177 10.58 7.34 -5.06
CA LYS A 177 9.63 7.17 -3.98
C LYS A 177 10.10 6.15 -2.96
N SER A 178 9.75 6.41 -1.70
CA SER A 178 10.10 5.60 -0.55
C SER A 178 8.89 5.21 0.31
N ASP A 179 7.68 5.51 -0.16
CA ASP A 179 6.40 5.22 0.49
C ASP A 179 5.80 3.86 0.05
N PRO A 180 5.08 3.15 0.93
CA PRO A 180 4.98 3.40 2.37
C PRO A 180 6.34 3.14 3.05
N SER A 181 6.53 3.72 4.24
CA SER A 181 7.82 3.68 4.94
C SER A 181 8.15 2.27 5.44
N HIS A 182 9.39 2.06 5.89
CA HIS A 182 9.82 0.80 6.50
C HIS A 182 9.08 0.42 7.79
N HIS A 183 8.31 1.35 8.37
CA HIS A 183 7.42 1.08 9.51
C HIS A 183 6.09 0.41 9.11
N PHE A 184 5.81 0.30 7.80
CA PHE A 184 4.58 -0.32 7.32
C PHE A 184 4.59 -1.84 7.51
N ASN A 185 3.55 -2.36 8.15
CA ASN A 185 3.47 -3.77 8.50
C ASN A 185 2.89 -4.63 7.37
N TRP A 186 3.74 -4.97 6.40
CA TRP A 186 3.38 -5.85 5.27
C TRP A 186 3.04 -7.28 5.70
N GLN A 187 3.71 -7.80 6.72
CA GLN A 187 3.48 -9.14 7.25
C GLN A 187 2.05 -9.26 7.80
N LEU A 188 1.55 -8.23 8.49
CA LEU A 188 0.16 -8.19 8.96
C LEU A 188 -0.84 -8.35 7.81
N LEU A 189 -0.61 -7.73 6.66
CA LEU A 189 -1.51 -7.91 5.50
C LEU A 189 -1.43 -9.31 4.90
N ALA A 190 -0.24 -9.91 4.86
CA ALA A 190 -0.07 -11.30 4.42
C ALA A 190 -0.74 -12.29 5.38
N ASP A 191 -0.70 -12.01 6.68
CA ASP A 191 -1.39 -12.76 7.72
C ASP A 191 -2.92 -12.82 7.54
N TYR A 192 -3.50 -11.86 6.82
CA TYR A 192 -4.92 -11.82 6.44
C TYR A 192 -5.18 -12.26 4.99
N GLY A 193 -4.18 -12.81 4.31
CA GLY A 193 -4.29 -13.25 2.92
C GLY A 193 -4.49 -12.10 1.93
N LEU A 194 -4.14 -10.86 2.29
CA LEU A 194 -4.27 -9.67 1.45
C LEU A 194 -3.02 -9.39 0.62
N GLY A 195 -1.89 -9.97 1.01
CA GLY A 195 -0.62 -9.93 0.28
C GLY A 195 0.15 -11.22 0.47
N TYR A 196 1.44 -11.20 0.12
CA TYR A 196 2.37 -12.27 0.45
C TYR A 196 3.62 -11.69 1.10
N PHE A 197 4.09 -12.35 2.16
CA PHE A 197 5.28 -12.01 2.91
C PHE A 197 5.99 -13.31 3.32
N PRO A 198 7.24 -13.54 2.89
CA PRO A 198 7.95 -14.77 3.19
C PRO A 198 8.43 -14.79 4.66
N LEU A 199 8.26 -15.93 5.34
CA LEU A 199 8.74 -16.16 6.71
C LEU A 199 10.08 -16.90 6.71
N THR A 200 10.97 -16.52 5.79
CA THR A 200 12.30 -17.14 5.60
C THR A 200 13.40 -16.17 6.02
N GLY A 201 14.56 -16.71 6.41
CA GLY A 201 15.74 -15.91 6.72
C GLY A 201 17.02 -16.55 6.19
N GLY A 202 17.97 -15.72 5.79
CA GLY A 202 19.34 -16.10 5.46
C GLY A 202 20.35 -15.45 6.40
N THR A 203 21.58 -15.22 5.92
CA THR A 203 22.64 -14.56 6.68
C THR A 203 22.91 -13.12 6.19
N ASP A 204 23.60 -12.33 7.01
CA ASP A 204 24.02 -10.95 6.67
C ASP A 204 25.22 -10.89 5.69
N GLU A 205 25.69 -12.03 5.18
CA GLU A 205 26.73 -12.09 4.15
C GLU A 205 26.33 -11.27 2.92
N ILE A 206 27.16 -10.28 2.56
CA ILE A 206 26.96 -9.44 1.38
C ILE A 206 27.41 -10.22 0.14
N LEU A 207 26.48 -10.44 -0.79
CA LEU A 207 26.73 -11.10 -2.07
C LEU A 207 27.19 -10.12 -3.15
N CYS A 208 26.59 -8.92 -3.18
CA CYS A 208 27.03 -7.81 -4.01
C CYS A 208 26.56 -6.46 -3.46
N LYS A 209 27.25 -5.39 -3.88
CA LYS A 209 26.99 -4.01 -3.46
C LYS A 209 27.34 -3.04 -4.59
N GLU A 210 27.03 -1.76 -4.38
CA GLU A 210 27.40 -0.67 -5.28
C GLU A 210 28.90 -0.73 -5.64
N GLU A 211 29.23 -0.42 -6.89
CA GLU A 211 30.56 -0.55 -7.53
C GLU A 211 30.96 -1.97 -7.98
N ASP A 212 30.24 -3.02 -7.55
CA ASP A 212 30.48 -4.36 -8.07
C ASP A 212 30.06 -4.47 -9.55
N SER A 213 30.86 -5.20 -10.33
CA SER A 213 30.55 -5.54 -11.72
C SER A 213 30.92 -6.99 -12.02
N ASN A 214 29.98 -7.92 -11.85
CA ASN A 214 30.23 -9.37 -11.98
C ASN A 214 28.94 -10.18 -12.26
N GLU A 215 29.08 -11.49 -12.43
CA GLU A 215 27.93 -12.37 -12.72
C GLU A 215 26.95 -12.53 -11.54
N THR A 216 27.40 -12.36 -10.29
CA THR A 216 26.50 -12.32 -9.13
C THR A 216 25.54 -11.14 -9.25
N VAL A 217 26.04 -9.95 -9.62
CA VAL A 217 25.19 -8.79 -9.89
C VAL A 217 24.16 -9.09 -10.97
N ARG A 218 24.57 -9.70 -12.09
CA ARG A 218 23.65 -10.07 -13.18
C ARG A 218 22.57 -11.04 -12.73
N ALA A 219 22.91 -12.04 -11.91
CA ALA A 219 21.96 -12.99 -11.35
C ALA A 219 20.90 -12.27 -10.50
N VAL A 220 21.33 -11.39 -9.60
CA VAL A 220 20.43 -10.58 -8.75
C VAL A 220 19.54 -9.65 -9.58
N GLN A 221 20.10 -9.00 -10.60
CA GLN A 221 19.34 -8.16 -11.54
C GLN A 221 18.24 -8.99 -12.23
N ASN A 222 18.55 -10.21 -12.68
CA ASN A 222 17.57 -11.10 -13.29
C ASN A 222 16.46 -11.50 -12.30
N ASP A 223 16.79 -11.82 -11.05
CA ASP A 223 15.78 -12.18 -10.05
C ASP A 223 14.83 -11.01 -9.74
N LEU A 224 15.37 -9.81 -9.57
CA LEU A 224 14.57 -8.60 -9.35
C LEU A 224 13.69 -8.25 -10.57
N LEU A 225 14.21 -8.45 -11.79
CA LEU A 225 13.45 -8.33 -13.03
C LEU A 225 12.33 -9.40 -13.09
N MET A 226 12.61 -10.66 -12.76
CA MET A 226 11.57 -11.70 -12.73
C MET A 226 10.49 -11.41 -11.70
N TRP A 227 10.86 -10.79 -10.58
CA TRP A 227 9.91 -10.40 -9.53
C TRP A 227 8.94 -9.33 -10.01
N GLY A 228 9.46 -8.25 -10.59
CA GLY A 228 8.64 -7.19 -11.16
C GLY A 228 9.32 -5.82 -11.28
N TYR A 229 10.51 -5.62 -10.71
CA TYR A 229 11.22 -4.35 -10.83
C TYR A 229 11.65 -4.10 -12.27
N ARG A 230 11.37 -2.91 -12.81
CA ARG A 230 11.69 -2.54 -14.21
C ARG A 230 12.70 -1.42 -14.36
N TYR A 231 13.11 -0.81 -13.25
CA TYR A 231 14.17 0.21 -13.21
C TYR A 231 15.59 -0.41 -13.19
N LEU A 232 15.76 -1.56 -13.83
CA LEU A 232 17.00 -2.35 -13.86
C LEU A 232 17.35 -2.77 -15.29
N LYS A 233 18.64 -3.05 -15.52
CA LYS A 233 19.15 -3.73 -16.70
C LYS A 233 20.02 -4.89 -16.25
N ALA A 234 19.96 -6.03 -16.92
CA ALA A 234 20.79 -7.20 -16.61
C ALA A 234 22.18 -7.09 -17.27
N ASP A 235 22.95 -6.07 -16.89
CA ASP A 235 24.24 -5.70 -17.50
C ASP A 235 25.46 -6.04 -16.63
N SER A 236 25.25 -6.73 -15.50
CA SER A 236 26.26 -7.04 -14.47
C SER A 236 26.73 -5.85 -13.64
N ILE A 237 26.19 -4.63 -13.78
CA ILE A 237 26.69 -3.44 -13.08
C ILE A 237 25.77 -3.05 -11.91
N PHE A 238 26.32 -2.98 -10.70
CA PHE A 238 25.59 -2.49 -9.53
C PHE A 238 25.74 -0.97 -9.44
N ASP A 239 24.84 -0.25 -10.13
CA ASP A 239 24.77 1.20 -10.12
C ASP A 239 23.80 1.75 -9.04
N GLY A 240 23.69 3.08 -8.96
CA GLY A 240 22.77 3.75 -8.02
C GLY A 240 21.29 3.46 -8.29
N GLY A 241 20.92 3.11 -9.52
CA GLY A 241 19.56 2.69 -9.87
C GLY A 241 19.25 1.31 -9.28
N MET A 242 20.18 0.37 -9.41
CA MET A 242 20.09 -0.93 -8.75
C MET A 242 20.05 -0.78 -7.23
N LYS A 243 20.87 0.09 -6.64
CA LYS A 243 20.83 0.38 -5.20
C LYS A 243 19.45 0.84 -4.74
N SER A 244 18.83 1.74 -5.47
CA SER A 244 17.47 2.23 -5.16
C SER A 244 16.43 1.11 -5.19
N VAL A 245 16.57 0.15 -6.12
CA VAL A 245 15.73 -1.05 -6.17
C VAL A 245 16.00 -1.98 -4.98
N VAL A 246 17.26 -2.22 -4.63
CA VAL A 246 17.64 -3.02 -3.44
C VAL A 246 17.07 -2.39 -2.17
N GLU A 247 17.20 -1.08 -1.99
CA GLU A 247 16.62 -0.37 -0.86
C GLU A 247 15.08 -0.48 -0.82
N SER A 248 14.41 -0.42 -1.97
CA SER A 248 12.97 -0.65 -2.05
C SER A 248 12.59 -2.08 -1.65
N PHE A 249 13.33 -3.07 -2.12
CA PHE A 249 13.12 -4.47 -1.75
C PHE A 249 13.30 -4.68 -0.25
N GLN A 250 14.40 -4.19 0.32
CA GLN A 250 14.69 -4.30 1.74
C GLN A 250 13.64 -3.58 2.60
N ARG A 251 13.19 -2.39 2.20
CA ARG A 251 12.15 -1.63 2.91
C ARG A 251 10.89 -2.45 3.16
N ARG A 252 10.51 -3.30 2.19
CA ARG A 252 9.35 -4.19 2.31
C ARG A 252 9.73 -5.48 3.02
N TYR A 253 10.69 -6.23 2.51
CA TYR A 253 10.89 -7.65 2.87
C TYR A 253 12.00 -7.90 3.89
N ALA A 254 12.97 -6.99 4.02
CA ALA A 254 14.09 -7.09 4.95
C ALA A 254 14.29 -5.77 5.72
N PRO A 255 13.29 -5.30 6.49
CA PRO A 255 13.31 -3.97 7.09
C PRO A 255 14.48 -3.77 8.07
N TYR A 256 15.00 -4.85 8.67
CA TYR A 256 16.23 -4.81 9.47
C TYR A 256 17.46 -4.41 8.63
N GLU A 257 17.62 -4.99 7.44
CA GLU A 257 18.72 -4.63 6.54
C GLU A 257 18.59 -3.16 6.12
N TYR A 258 17.38 -2.72 5.82
CA TYR A 258 17.08 -1.35 5.40
C TYR A 258 17.50 -0.28 6.43
N ILE A 259 17.41 -0.56 7.73
CA ILE A 259 17.76 0.39 8.81
C ILE A 259 19.16 0.19 9.39
N SER A 260 19.94 -0.75 8.84
CA SER A 260 21.28 -1.09 9.33
C SER A 260 22.37 -0.65 8.34
N ALA A 261 23.61 -1.05 8.62
CA ALA A 261 24.73 -0.85 7.70
C ALA A 261 24.63 -1.68 6.40
N LEU A 262 23.65 -2.58 6.30
CA LEU A 262 23.40 -3.44 5.13
C LEU A 262 22.50 -2.77 4.08
N ARG A 263 21.97 -1.58 4.37
CA ARG A 263 21.07 -0.86 3.46
C ARG A 263 21.72 -0.68 2.08
N GLY A 264 21.01 -1.11 1.04
CA GLY A 264 21.47 -1.00 -0.35
C GLY A 264 22.53 -2.02 -0.76
N CYS A 265 22.94 -2.92 0.14
CA CYS A 265 23.75 -4.10 -0.20
C CYS A 265 22.83 -5.31 -0.40
N TRP A 266 23.10 -6.13 -1.41
CA TRP A 266 22.37 -7.39 -1.58
C TRP A 266 23.01 -8.49 -0.73
N THR A 267 22.26 -9.00 0.25
CA THR A 267 22.73 -10.01 1.20
C THR A 267 22.25 -11.42 0.81
N ASN A 268 22.83 -12.45 1.44
CA ASN A 268 22.32 -13.81 1.37
C ASN A 268 20.85 -13.88 1.85
N ASN A 269 20.50 -13.16 2.91
CA ASN A 269 19.11 -13.06 3.37
C ASN A 269 18.17 -12.47 2.30
N SER A 270 18.54 -11.36 1.65
CA SER A 270 17.79 -10.81 0.51
C SER A 270 17.63 -11.82 -0.64
N GLN A 271 18.67 -12.61 -0.92
CA GLN A 271 18.61 -13.66 -1.94
C GLN A 271 17.66 -14.80 -1.56
N VAL A 272 17.65 -15.25 -0.30
CA VAL A 272 16.72 -16.28 0.18
C VAL A 272 15.27 -15.79 0.03
N ILE A 273 15.02 -14.54 0.42
CA ILE A 273 13.70 -13.91 0.31
C ILE A 273 13.23 -13.84 -1.15
N ILE A 274 14.05 -13.35 -2.10
CA ILE A 274 13.61 -13.24 -3.51
C ILE A 274 13.32 -14.62 -4.11
N ASN A 275 14.10 -15.64 -3.76
CA ASN A 275 13.89 -17.01 -4.23
C ASN A 275 12.54 -17.56 -3.76
N GLU A 276 12.19 -17.34 -2.49
CA GLU A 276 10.88 -17.76 -1.95
C GLU A 276 9.73 -16.97 -2.59
N LEU A 277 9.90 -15.67 -2.82
CA LEU A 277 8.91 -14.83 -3.50
C LEU A 277 8.63 -15.34 -4.92
N LEU A 278 9.67 -15.60 -5.71
CA LEU A 278 9.56 -16.11 -7.07
C LEU A 278 8.85 -17.47 -7.10
N LYS A 279 9.27 -18.39 -6.22
CA LYS A 279 8.65 -19.71 -6.08
C LYS A 279 7.18 -19.60 -5.68
N ALA A 280 6.85 -18.77 -4.69
CA ALA A 280 5.47 -18.58 -4.25
C ALA A 280 4.57 -18.02 -5.36
N LYS A 281 5.09 -17.09 -6.17
CA LYS A 281 4.37 -16.54 -7.33
C LYS A 281 4.13 -17.59 -8.41
N GLU A 282 5.12 -18.44 -8.67
CA GLU A 282 4.97 -19.59 -9.58
C GLU A 282 3.94 -20.60 -9.05
N ASP A 283 4.06 -21.01 -7.78
CA ASP A 283 3.15 -21.95 -7.14
C ASP A 283 1.72 -21.41 -7.09
N TYR A 284 1.52 -20.12 -6.86
CA TYR A 284 0.21 -19.48 -6.91
C TYR A 284 -0.38 -19.51 -8.32
N THR A 285 0.42 -19.18 -9.33
CA THR A 285 0.00 -19.21 -10.74
C THR A 285 -0.39 -20.63 -11.17
N ASN A 286 0.33 -21.64 -10.68
CA ASN A 286 0.07 -23.06 -10.93
C ASN A 286 -0.95 -23.68 -9.96
N CYS A 287 -1.65 -22.88 -9.15
CA CYS A 287 -2.64 -23.32 -8.15
C CYS A 287 -2.12 -24.32 -7.10
N LYS A 288 -0.80 -24.40 -6.88
CA LYS A 288 -0.14 -25.17 -5.82
C LYS A 288 -0.11 -24.42 -4.49
N LEU A 289 -0.14 -23.09 -4.54
CA LEU A 289 -0.28 -22.21 -3.39
C LEU A 289 -1.63 -21.48 -3.46
N LYS A 290 -2.38 -21.49 -2.36
CA LYS A 290 -3.59 -20.68 -2.21
C LYS A 290 -3.36 -19.65 -1.12
N ILE A 291 -3.59 -18.39 -1.47
CA ILE A 291 -3.56 -17.26 -0.53
C ILE A 291 -4.99 -16.75 -0.45
N GLU A 292 -5.72 -17.32 0.49
CA GLU A 292 -7.12 -17.01 0.75
C GLU A 292 -7.23 -16.02 1.90
N ILE A 293 -8.27 -15.20 1.84
CA ILE A 293 -8.58 -14.28 2.93
C ILE A 293 -9.10 -15.13 4.09
N ASP A 294 -8.42 -15.05 5.23
CA ASP A 294 -8.87 -15.70 6.45
C ASP A 294 -9.92 -14.83 7.15
N THR A 295 -11.20 -15.05 6.81
CA THR A 295 -12.29 -14.28 7.40
C THR A 295 -12.50 -14.55 8.89
N GLU A 296 -12.08 -15.69 9.42
CA GLU A 296 -12.19 -16.00 10.85
C GLU A 296 -11.11 -15.28 11.64
N LYS A 297 -9.86 -15.26 11.16
CA LYS A 297 -8.78 -14.46 11.77
C LYS A 297 -9.11 -12.96 11.76
N ILE A 298 -9.82 -12.47 10.73
CA ILE A 298 -10.29 -11.07 10.73
C ILE A 298 -11.35 -10.82 11.83
N LYS A 299 -12.22 -11.80 12.14
CA LYS A 299 -13.14 -11.71 13.29
C LYS A 299 -12.39 -11.75 14.62
N GLU A 300 -11.33 -12.56 14.72
CA GLU A 300 -10.46 -12.62 15.90
C GLU A 300 -9.61 -11.35 16.07
N TYR A 301 -9.33 -10.60 14.99
CA TYR A 301 -8.78 -9.24 15.05
C TYR A 301 -9.77 -8.18 15.55
N ASN A 302 -10.82 -8.61 16.25
CA ASN A 302 -11.64 -7.76 17.11
C ASN A 302 -11.27 -7.80 18.62
N PRO A 303 -9.99 -7.74 19.06
CA PRO A 303 -9.70 -7.39 20.45
C PRO A 303 -9.65 -5.86 20.65
N ILE A 304 -9.74 -5.07 19.58
CA ILE A 304 -9.45 -3.63 19.60
C ILE A 304 -10.73 -2.78 19.65
N LYS A 305 -11.95 -3.37 19.53
CA LYS A 305 -13.18 -2.56 19.64
C LYS A 305 -13.09 -1.40 18.64
N ILE A 306 -12.92 -1.71 17.35
CA ILE A 306 -12.77 -0.67 16.33
C ILE A 306 -14.16 -0.14 16.00
N TYR A 307 -14.39 1.14 16.27
CA TYR A 307 -15.64 1.81 15.96
C TYR A 307 -15.37 2.87 14.91
N PHE A 308 -16.21 2.96 13.89
CA PHE A 308 -16.23 4.18 13.10
C PHE A 308 -17.13 5.13 13.89
N ALA A 309 -16.52 6.16 14.48
CA ALA A 309 -17.29 7.27 15.00
C ALA A 309 -18.21 7.79 13.88
N PRO A 310 -19.44 8.28 14.18
CA PRO A 310 -20.21 9.00 13.19
C PRO A 310 -19.31 10.03 12.52
N TYR A 311 -19.23 10.05 11.18
CA TYR A 311 -18.31 11.00 10.51
C TYR A 311 -18.54 12.44 10.93
N LYS A 312 -19.78 12.77 11.29
CA LYS A 312 -20.13 14.05 11.92
C LYS A 312 -19.24 14.37 13.13
N ASP A 313 -19.01 13.42 14.02
CA ASP A 313 -18.22 13.63 15.23
C ASP A 313 -16.74 13.82 14.88
N ILE A 314 -16.21 13.03 13.92
CA ILE A 314 -14.84 13.20 13.41
C ILE A 314 -14.67 14.58 12.75
N LEU A 315 -15.58 14.94 11.84
CA LEU A 315 -15.54 16.22 11.12
C LEU A 315 -15.70 17.41 12.06
N VAL A 316 -16.61 17.34 13.03
CA VAL A 316 -16.77 18.40 14.05
C VAL A 316 -15.50 18.52 14.90
N ALA A 317 -14.93 17.42 15.37
CA ALA A 317 -13.68 17.44 16.16
C ALA A 317 -12.51 18.03 15.36
N MET A 318 -12.50 17.85 14.04
CA MET A 318 -11.53 18.43 13.12
C MET A 318 -11.82 19.89 12.74
N GLY A 319 -12.95 20.48 13.17
CA GLY A 319 -13.37 21.82 12.74
C GLY A 319 -13.79 21.88 11.25
N MET A 320 -14.32 20.77 10.74
CA MET A 320 -14.73 20.54 9.35
C MET A 320 -16.22 20.24 9.22
N ASP A 321 -17.03 20.77 10.12
CA ASP A 321 -18.48 20.60 10.14
C ASP A 321 -19.15 21.12 8.86
N TYR A 322 -18.49 22.02 8.13
CA TYR A 322 -18.91 22.47 6.80
C TYR A 322 -18.99 21.37 5.74
N LEU A 323 -18.34 20.20 5.95
CA LEU A 323 -18.42 19.04 5.05
C LEU A 323 -19.59 18.09 5.34
N ILE A 324 -20.40 18.37 6.38
CA ILE A 324 -21.51 17.49 6.80
C ILE A 324 -22.77 17.72 5.97
N ASN A 325 -22.92 18.89 5.34
CA ASN A 325 -24.13 19.33 4.62
C ASN A 325 -23.95 19.25 3.10
#